data_AF-A0A7V9H034-F1
#
_entry.id   AF-A0A7V9H034-F1
#
_cell.length_a   1.000
_cell.length_b   1.000
_cell.length_c   1.000
_cell.angle_alpha   90.00
_cell.angle_beta   90.00
_cell.angle_gamma   90.00
#
_symmetry.space_group_name_H-M   'P 1'
#
loop_
_entity.id
_entity.type
_entity.pdbx_description
1 polymer ?
#
loop_
_entity_poly.entity_id
_entity_poly.type
_entity_poly.pdbx_seq_one_letter_code
_entity_poly.pdbx_strand_id
1 'polypeptide(L)' 'WHYAETLRQWRQRFDSAWPDIAGHGFDETFRRMWDFYLAYCEAGFRTDYLGVSQLSIGRLPR' A
#
# COMPACT_ATOMS: atom_id res chain seq x y z
N TRP A 1 -9.99 2.69 -6.86
CA TRP A 1 -10.58 1.39 -6.45
C TRP A 1 -9.57 0.25 -6.32
N HIS A 2 -8.95 -0.26 -7.39
CA HIS A 2 -8.06 -1.45 -7.30
C HIS A 2 -6.87 -1.28 -6.34
N TYR A 3 -6.20 -0.13 -6.39
CA TYR A 3 -5.01 0.08 -5.54
C TYR A 3 -5.35 0.23 -4.05
N ALA A 4 -6.50 0.83 -3.73
CA ALA A 4 -7.01 0.87 -2.36
C ALA A 4 -7.23 -0.54 -1.79
N GLU A 5 -7.84 -1.42 -2.59
CA GLU A 5 -8.04 -2.83 -2.20
C GLU A 5 -6.70 -3.56 -2.01
N THR A 6 -5.73 -3.33 -2.89
CA THR A 6 -4.36 -3.87 -2.72
C THR A 6 -3.76 -3.45 -1.38
N LEU A 7 -3.83 -2.16 -1.03
CA LEU A 7 -3.29 -1.64 0.23
C LEU A 7 -4.00 -2.22 1.46
N ARG A 8 -5.32 -2.37 1.40
CA ARG A 8 -6.11 -3.06 2.44
C ARG A 8 -5.62 -4.49 2.67
N GLN A 9 -5.42 -5.24 1.59
CA GLN A 9 -4.96 -6.63 1.65
C GLN A 9 -3.53 -6.74 2.19
N TRP A 10 -2.65 -5.81 1.79
CA TRP A 10 -1.29 -5.75 2.32
C TRP A 10 -1.26 -5.45 3.80
N ARG A 11 -2.08 -4.50 4.26
CA ARG A 11 -2.21 -4.17 5.69
C ARG A 11 -2.65 -5.38 6.51
N GLN A 12 -3.69 -6.08 6.07
CA GLN A 12 -4.17 -7.29 6.74
C GLN A 12 -3.10 -8.39 6.82
N ARG A 13 -2.34 -8.59 5.74
CA ARG A 13 -1.22 -9.55 5.71
C ARG A 13 -0.06 -9.12 6.60
N PHE A 14 0.27 -7.83 6.63
CA PHE A 14 1.31 -7.28 7.49
C PHE A 14 0.98 -7.52 8.97
N ASP A 15 -0.24 -7.17 9.40
CA ASP A 15 -0.68 -7.39 10.79
C ASP A 15 -0.68 -8.88 11.16
N SER A 16 -1.14 -9.73 10.24
CA SER A 16 -1.16 -11.19 10.46
C SER A 16 0.24 -11.80 10.55
N ALA A 17 1.21 -11.25 9.81
CA ALA A 17 2.60 -11.71 9.81
C ALA A 17 3.47 -11.08 10.91
N TRP A 18 2.97 -10.04 11.61
CA TRP A 18 3.73 -9.33 12.64
C TRP A 18 4.38 -10.23 13.69
N PRO A 19 3.68 -11.25 14.27
CA PRO A 19 4.29 -12.13 15.27
C PRO A 19 5.57 -12.81 14.77
N ASP A 20 5.65 -13.12 13.48
CA ASP A 20 6.81 -13.78 12.87
C ASP A 20 7.93 -12.78 12.55
N ILE A 21 7.58 -11.58 12.07
CA ILE A 21 8.57 -10.59 11.61
C ILE A 21 9.13 -9.70 12.73
N ALA A 22 8.41 -9.53 13.85
CA ALA A 22 8.84 -8.68 14.97
C ALA A 22 10.22 -9.08 15.50
N GLY A 23 10.56 -10.38 15.49
CA GLY A 23 11.84 -10.90 15.95
C GLY A 23 13.04 -10.55 15.06
N HIS A 24 12.83 -10.00 13.87
CA HIS A 24 13.89 -9.72 12.89
C HIS A 24 14.52 -8.32 13.03
N GLY A 25 14.30 -7.64 14.16
CA GLY A 25 14.86 -6.31 14.44
C GLY A 25 13.92 -5.15 14.12
N PHE A 26 12.63 -5.41 13.90
CA PHE A 26 11.59 -4.40 13.79
C PHE A 26 10.92 -4.18 15.14
N ASP A 27 10.67 -2.92 15.49
CA ASP A 27 10.04 -2.55 16.76
C ASP A 27 8.57 -2.13 16.58
N GLU A 28 7.89 -1.87 17.69
CA GLU A 28 6.50 -1.43 17.68
C GLU A 28 6.32 -0.05 17.01
N THR A 29 7.35 0.80 17.03
CA THR A 29 7.35 2.08 16.32
C THR A 29 7.25 1.86 14.82
N PHE A 30 8.08 0.96 14.29
CA PHE A 30 8.04 0.54 12.89
C PHE A 30 6.66 -0.04 12.53
N ARG A 31 6.12 -0.94 13.37
CA ARG A 31 4.80 -1.55 13.12
C ARG A 31 3.72 -0.50 12.95
N ARG A 32 3.63 0.44 13.90
CA ARG A 32 2.63 1.51 13.89
C ARG A 32 2.80 2.46 12.72
N MET A 33 4.03 2.79 12.36
CA MET A 33 4.32 3.60 11.18
C MET A 33 3.85 2.91 9.90
N TRP A 34 4.10 1.61 9.77
CA TRP A 34 3.74 0.85 8.58
C TRP A 34 2.22 0.64 8.46
N ASP A 35 1.53 0.34 9.56
CA ASP A 35 0.06 0.29 9.61
C ASP A 35 -0.54 1.64 9.19
N PHE A 36 -0.04 2.74 9.77
CA PHE A 36 -0.48 4.09 9.41
C PHE A 36 -0.24 4.40 7.93
N TYR A 37 0.96 4.10 7.41
CA TYR A 37 1.30 4.33 6.01
C TYR A 37 0.33 3.61 5.07
N LEU A 38 0.08 2.31 5.29
CA LEU A 38 -0.81 1.52 4.46
C LEU A 38 -2.26 2.02 4.53
N ALA A 39 -2.75 2.36 5.73
CA ALA A 39 -4.09 2.89 5.94
C ALA A 39 -4.27 4.29 5.31
N TYR A 40 -3.28 5.17 5.46
CA TYR A 40 -3.30 6.52 4.88
C TYR A 40 -3.32 6.46 3.35
N CYS A 41 -2.45 5.65 2.75
CA CYS A 41 -2.45 5.45 1.30
C CYS A 41 -3.77 4.83 0.82
N GLU A 42 -4.33 3.84 1.54
CA GLU A 42 -5.63 3.26 1.19
C GLU A 42 -6.70 4.35 1.12
N ALA A 43 -6.77 5.19 2.15
CA ALA A 43 -7.71 6.31 2.19
C ALA A 43 -7.49 7.26 1.00
N GLY A 44 -6.23 7.62 0.70
CA GLY A 44 -5.90 8.47 -0.44
C GLY A 44 -6.40 7.93 -1.78
N PHE A 45 -6.30 6.61 -2.02
CA PHE A 45 -6.83 5.97 -3.22
C PHE A 45 -8.35 5.72 -3.20
N ARG A 46 -8.99 5.69 -2.02
CA ARG A 46 -10.46 5.58 -1.89
C ARG A 46 -11.17 6.92 -2.08
N THR A 47 -10.50 8.03 -1.74
CA THR A 47 -11.06 9.39 -1.83
C THR A 47 -10.67 10.10 -3.12
N ASP A 48 -10.07 9.38 -4.08
CA ASP A 48 -9.52 9.91 -5.33
C ASP A 48 -8.49 11.04 -5.15
N TYR A 49 -7.94 11.19 -3.93
CA TYR A 49 -6.82 12.10 -3.65
C TYR A 49 -5.52 11.59 -4.28
N LEU A 50 -5.35 10.27 -4.37
CA LEU A 50 -4.25 9.59 -5.05
C LEU A 50 -4.78 8.80 -6.26
N GLY A 51 -3.97 8.75 -7.31
CA GLY A 51 -4.26 8.03 -8.54
C GLY A 51 -3.05 7.26 -9.06
N VAL A 52 -3.31 6.21 -9.82
CA VAL A 52 -2.30 5.43 -10.53
C VAL A 52 -2.76 5.22 -11.96
N SER A 53 -1.86 5.43 -12.92
CA SER A 53 -2.17 5.38 -14.35
C SER A 53 -1.15 4.52 -15.09
N GLN A 54 -1.64 3.69 -16.01
CA GLN A 54 -0.81 2.96 -16.95
C GLN A 54 -0.85 3.70 -18.29
N LEU A 55 0.32 4.19 -18.73
CA LEU A 55 0.45 4.94 -19.97
C LEU A 55 1.24 4.10 -20.98
N SER A 56 0.65 3.88 -22.16
CA SER A 56 1.36 3.34 -23.31
C SER A 56 1.60 4.49 -24.29
N ILE A 57 2.84 4.67 -24.71
CA ILE A 57 3.25 5.75 -25.62
C ILE A 57 3.74 5.10 -26.90
N GLY A 58 3.07 5.41 -28.01
CA GLY A 58 3.44 5.00 -29.35
C GLY A 58 3.57 6.20 -30.27
N ARG A 59 4.37 6.07 -31.32
CA ARG A 59 4.40 7.06 -32.41
C ARG A 59 3.31 6.69 -33.41
N LEU A 60 2.53 7.66 -33.87
CA LEU A 60 1.59 7.44 -34.96
C LEU A 60 2.35 6.87 -36.18
N PRO A 61 1.84 5.81 -36.83
CA PRO A 61 2.35 5.42 -38.13
C PRO A 61 2.16 6.59 -39.11
N ARG A 62 3.15 6.82 -39.98
CA ARG A 62 3.05 7.83 -41.04
C ARG A 62 1.92 7.51 -42.01
#